data_AF-W4L9F2-F1
#
_entry.id   AF-W4L9F2-F1
#
_cell.length_a   1.000
_cell.length_b   1.000
_cell.length_c   1.000
_cell.angle_alpha   90.00
_cell.angle_beta   90.00
_cell.angle_gamma   90.00
#
_symmetry.space_group_name_H-M   'P 1'
#
loop_
_entity.id
_entity.type
_entity.pdbx_description
1 polymer ?
#
loop_
_entity_poly.entity_id
_entity_poly.type
_entity_poly.pdbx_seq_one_letter_code
_entity_poly.pdbx_strand_id
1 'polypeptide(L)'
;MRPSDGAAILIHEATVSDRIEQVQHIRMRYEVFQEGLLVQTQLRTHRLRWYHKHEFAMMLESVGFREVEMQCGYTDSSGTNPEAELIFIAKR
;
A
#
# COMPACT_ATOMS: atom_id res chain seq x y z
N MET A 1 -20.10 2.99 -7.02
CA MET A 1 -21.30 3.52 -6.36
C MET A 1 -21.00 4.93 -5.89
N ARG A 2 -21.87 5.91 -6.13
CA ARG A 2 -21.57 7.33 -5.84
C ARG A 2 -22.30 7.71 -4.54
N PRO A 3 -21.71 8.50 -3.63
CA PRO A 3 -22.35 8.89 -2.36
C PRO A 3 -23.76 9.52 -2.45
N SER A 4 -24.21 9.91 -3.64
CA SER A 4 -25.51 10.53 -3.90
C SER A 4 -26.70 9.55 -3.99
N ASP A 5 -26.48 8.24 -4.03
CA ASP A 5 -27.54 7.23 -4.21
C ASP A 5 -28.13 6.68 -2.89
N GLY A 6 -27.72 7.22 -1.74
CA GLY A 6 -28.26 6.84 -0.42
C GLY A 6 -27.78 5.48 0.08
N ALA A 7 -26.81 4.86 -0.59
CA ALA A 7 -26.27 3.58 -0.16
C ALA A 7 -25.19 3.72 0.92
N ALA A 8 -25.17 2.76 1.83
CA ALA A 8 -24.13 2.58 2.83
C ALA A 8 -23.19 1.45 2.41
N ILE A 9 -21.89 1.62 2.63
CA ILE A 9 -20.90 0.56 2.44
C ILE A 9 -20.29 0.21 3.79
N LEU A 10 -20.44 -1.04 4.22
CA LEU A 10 -19.76 -1.61 5.38
C LEU A 10 -18.50 -2.33 4.91
N ILE A 11 -17.37 -2.05 5.57
CA ILE A 11 -16.08 -2.66 5.26
C ILE A 11 -15.62 -3.42 6.48
N HIS A 12 -15.43 -4.74 6.32
CA HIS A 12 -14.69 -5.54 7.29
C HIS A 12 -13.28 -5.81 6.76
N GLU A 13 -12.29 -5.62 7.61
CA GLU A 13 -10.90 -5.95 7.30
C GLU A 13 -10.36 -6.96 8.32
N ALA A 14 -9.65 -7.97 7.82
CA ALA A 14 -8.84 -8.87 8.62
C ALA A 14 -7.42 -8.92 8.03
N THR A 15 -6.45 -8.57 8.86
CA THR A 15 -5.05 -8.39 8.44
C THR A 15 -4.13 -9.30 9.23
N VAL A 16 -3.30 -10.06 8.52
CA VAL A 16 -2.26 -10.92 9.09
C VAL A 16 -0.90 -10.43 8.57
N SER A 17 0.02 -10.14 9.48
CA SER A 17 1.35 -9.63 9.13
C SER A 17 2.42 -10.63 9.53
N ASP A 18 3.29 -10.98 8.57
CA ASP A 18 4.58 -11.60 8.84
C ASP A 18 5.65 -10.51 8.82
N ARG A 19 6.22 -10.21 9.99
CA ARG A 19 7.23 -9.16 10.13
C ARG A 19 8.62 -9.61 9.70
N ILE A 20 8.91 -10.91 9.75
CA ILE A 20 10.21 -11.45 9.34
C ILE A 20 10.28 -11.42 7.82
N GLU A 21 9.22 -11.90 7.17
CA GLU A 21 9.13 -11.90 5.70
C GLU A 21 8.70 -10.54 5.12
N GLN A 22 8.37 -9.56 5.96
CA GLN A 22 7.84 -8.25 5.57
C GLN A 22 6.63 -8.32 4.62
N VAL A 23 5.70 -9.24 4.91
CA VAL A 23 4.49 -9.47 4.10
C VAL A 23 3.23 -9.25 4.94
N GLN A 24 2.23 -8.63 4.33
CA GLN A 24 0.89 -8.48 4.87
C GLN A 24 -0.13 -9.16 3.97
N HIS A 25 -0.99 -9.98 4.57
CA HIS A 25 -2.17 -10.55 3.95
C HIS A 25 -3.41 -9.83 4.49
N ILE A 26 -4.08 -9.08 3.61
CA ILE A 26 -5.24 -8.26 3.96
C ILE A 26 -6.46 -8.87 3.28
N ARG A 27 -7.48 -9.22 4.05
CA ARG A 27 -8.77 -9.72 3.56
C ARG A 27 -9.83 -8.69 3.86
N MET A 28 -10.55 -8.26 2.83
CA MET A 28 -11.60 -7.27 2.95
C MET A 28 -12.93 -7.84 2.46
N ARG A 29 -14.00 -7.52 3.18
CA ARG A 29 -15.38 -7.76 2.78
C ARG A 29 -16.10 -6.41 2.70
N TYR A 30 -16.53 -6.05 1.51
CA TYR A 30 -17.33 -4.87 1.24
C TYR A 30 -18.79 -5.29 1.11
N GLU A 31 -19.65 -4.69 1.89
CA GLU A 31 -21.09 -4.95 1.87
C GLU A 31 -21.81 -3.65 1.56
N VAL A 32 -22.62 -3.64 0.51
CA VAL A 32 -23.40 -2.48 0.08
C VAL A 32 -24.83 -2.67 0.55
N PHE A 33 -25.34 -1.69 1.28
CA PHE A 33 -26.72 -1.61 1.74
C PHE A 33 -27.45 -0.47 1.04
N GLN A 34 -28.66 -0.73 0.54
CA GLN A 34 -29.59 0.28 0.05
C GLN A 34 -30.89 0.14 0.82
N GLU A 35 -31.41 1.25 1.38
CA GLU A 35 -32.64 1.24 2.18
C GLU A 35 -32.63 0.21 3.32
N GLY A 36 -31.45 -0.06 3.90
CA GLY A 36 -31.26 -1.04 4.98
C GLY A 36 -31.15 -2.51 4.51
N LEU A 37 -31.26 -2.79 3.21
CA LEU A 37 -31.14 -4.12 2.62
C LEU A 37 -29.75 -4.33 2.03
N LEU A 38 -29.14 -5.49 2.31
CA LEU A 38 -27.87 -5.90 1.69
C LEU A 38 -28.11 -6.23 0.21
N VAL A 39 -27.54 -5.42 -0.69
CA VAL A 39 -27.69 -5.60 -2.15
C VAL A 39 -26.45 -6.17 -2.82
N GLN A 40 -25.28 -6.06 -2.20
CA GLN A 40 -24.04 -6.58 -2.78
C GLN A 40 -23.01 -6.92 -1.69
N THR A 41 -22.27 -8.00 -1.91
CA THR A 41 -21.06 -8.34 -1.16
C THR A 41 -19.90 -8.53 -2.13
N GLN A 42 -18.74 -7.92 -1.85
CA GLN A 42 -17.49 -8.17 -2.56
C GLN A 42 -16.41 -8.59 -1.58
N LEU A 43 -15.70 -9.67 -1.91
CA LEU A 43 -14.51 -10.10 -1.18
C LEU A 43 -13.27 -9.71 -1.97
N ARG A 44 -12.30 -9.10 -1.30
CA ARG A 44 -11.02 -8.71 -1.89
C ARG A 44 -9.89 -9.18 -0.99
N THR A 45 -8.89 -9.82 -1.57
CA THR A 45 -7.66 -10.18 -0.86
C THR A 45 -6.50 -9.42 -1.48
N HIS A 46 -5.66 -8.84 -0.63
CA HIS A 46 -4.42 -8.19 -1.02
C HIS A 46 -3.25 -8.84 -0.32
N ARG A 47 -2.11 -8.87 -1.02
CA ARG A 47 -0.82 -9.15 -0.43
C ARG A 47 0.08 -7.94 -0.64
N LEU A 48 0.55 -7.36 0.46
CA LEU A 48 1.54 -6.29 0.45
C LEU A 48 2.88 -6.87 0.87
N ARG A 49 3.95 -6.55 0.16
CA ARG A 49 5.32 -6.74 0.64
C ARG A 49 5.93 -5.35 0.78
N TRP A 50 6.49 -5.06 1.94
CA TRP A 50 7.21 -3.80 2.16
C TRP A 50 8.70 -4.09 2.29
N TYR A 51 9.51 -3.07 2.01
CA TYR A 51 10.96 -3.13 2.15
C TYR A 51 11.42 -1.93 2.94
N HIS A 52 12.47 -2.09 3.74
CA HIS A 52 13.10 -0.93 4.34
C HIS A 52 13.88 -0.13 3.29
N LYS A 53 14.05 1.17 3.50
CA LYS A 53 14.67 2.06 2.50
C LYS A 53 16.06 1.60 2.03
N HIS A 54 16.91 1.15 2.96
CA HIS A 54 18.26 0.67 2.63
C HIS A 54 18.24 -0.70 1.99
N GLU A 55 17.31 -1.57 2.41
CA GLU A 55 17.12 -2.88 1.79
C GLU A 55 16.72 -2.75 0.32
N PHE A 56 15.79 -1.85 0.02
CA PHE A 56 15.37 -1.59 -1.35
C PHE A 56 16.51 -1.03 -2.22
N ALA A 57 17.32 -0.10 -1.68
CA ALA A 57 18.52 0.39 -2.36
C ALA A 57 19.52 -0.74 -2.66
N MET A 58 19.84 -1.60 -1.68
CA MET A 58 20.74 -2.73 -1.87
C MET A 58 20.21 -3.73 -2.90
N MET A 59 18.90 -3.96 -2.97
CA MET A 59 18.31 -4.81 -4.02
C MET A 59 18.54 -4.22 -5.41
N LEU A 60 18.37 -2.92 -5.60
CA LEU A 60 18.64 -2.25 -6.88
C LEU A 60 20.13 -2.38 -7.26
N GLU A 61 21.04 -2.14 -6.31
CA GLU A 61 22.47 -2.32 -6.52
C GLU A 61 22.82 -3.77 -6.88
N SER A 62 22.19 -4.75 -6.23
CA SER A 62 22.44 -6.18 -6.47
C SER A 62 22.10 -6.64 -7.88
N VAL A 63 21.18 -5.95 -8.57
CA VAL A 63 20.80 -6.24 -9.97
C VAL A 63 21.54 -5.35 -10.98
N GLY A 64 22.49 -4.53 -10.50
CA GLY A 64 23.46 -3.81 -11.32
C GLY A 64 23.19 -2.32 -11.53
N PHE A 65 22.25 -1.71 -10.79
CA PHE A 65 22.19 -0.24 -10.70
C PHE A 65 23.37 0.28 -9.88
N ARG A 66 23.87 1.48 -10.18
CA ARG A 66 25.06 2.05 -9.53
C ARG A 66 24.83 3.42 -8.91
N GLU A 67 24.04 4.26 -9.58
CA GLU A 67 23.64 5.57 -9.07
C GLU A 67 22.20 5.44 -8.54
N VAL A 68 22.05 5.03 -7.28
CA VAL A 68 20.75 4.91 -6.60
C VAL A 68 20.54 6.11 -5.70
N GLU A 69 19.60 6.98 -6.08
CA GLU A 69 19.17 8.14 -5.31
C GLU A 69 17.78 7.88 -4.72
N MET A 70 17.53 8.41 -3.51
CA MET A 70 16.26 8.29 -2.82
C MET A 70 15.75 9.67 -2.41
N GLN A 71 14.51 9.98 -2.78
CA GLN A 71 13.81 11.21 -2.40
C GLN A 71 12.61 10.90 -1.50
N CYS A 72 12.20 11.91 -0.73
CA CYS A 72 11.09 11.85 0.20
C CYS A 72 9.95 12.77 -0.29
N GLY A 73 8.85 12.18 -0.76
CA GLY A 73 7.62 12.92 -1.09
C GLY A 73 7.70 13.89 -2.27
N TYR A 74 8.23 13.48 -3.44
CA TYR A 74 8.37 14.26 -4.70
C TYR A 74 9.03 15.64 -4.56
N THR A 75 9.59 15.96 -3.39
CA THR A 75 10.32 17.20 -3.14
C THR A 75 11.80 16.89 -3.00
N ASP A 76 12.63 17.82 -3.46
CA ASP A 76 14.08 17.77 -3.35
C ASP A 76 14.58 18.07 -1.92
N SER A 77 13.65 18.13 -0.95
CA SER A 77 13.96 18.42 0.44
C SER A 77 14.34 17.13 1.17
N SER A 78 15.38 17.20 2.00
CA SER A 78 15.83 16.14 2.91
C SER A 78 14.86 15.91 4.08
N GLY A 79 13.55 16.01 3.82
CA GLY A 79 12.50 15.93 4.82
C GLY A 79 12.45 14.56 5.47
N THR A 80 12.58 14.55 6.80
CA THR A 80 12.41 13.39 7.69
C THR A 80 10.95 13.06 7.94
N ASN A 81 10.06 13.24 6.95
CA ASN A 81 8.65 12.90 7.13
C ASN A 81 8.49 11.36 7.09
N PRO A 82 8.15 10.71 8.21
CA PRO A 82 8.00 9.26 8.23
C PRO A 82 6.80 8.77 7.39
N GLU A 83 5.86 9.65 7.05
CA GLU A 83 4.65 9.34 6.27
C GLU A 83 4.82 9.61 4.76
N ALA A 84 5.98 10.11 4.34
CA ALA A 84 6.20 10.43 2.93
C ALA A 84 6.55 9.19 2.10
N GLU A 85 6.07 9.18 0.86
CA GLU A 85 6.44 8.16 -0.12
C GLU A 85 7.95 8.22 -0.42
N LEU A 86 8.57 7.04 -0.46
CA LEU A 86 9.97 6.88 -0.87
C LEU A 86 10.04 6.71 -2.38
N ILE A 87 10.78 7.61 -3.04
CA ILE A 87 10.97 7.58 -4.49
C ILE A 87 12.42 7.20 -4.76
N PHE A 88 12.63 6.12 -5.51
CA PHE A 88 13.95 5.68 -5.92
C PHE A 88 14.20 6.03 -7.39
N ILE A 89 15.32 6.70 -7.66
CA ILE A 89 15.81 7.03 -9.00
C ILE A 89 17.12 6.28 -9.17
N ALA A 90 17.17 5.34 -10.11
CA ALA A 90 18.32 4.45 -10.28
C ALA A 90 18.83 4.45 -11.73
N LYS A 91 20.15 4.55 -11.91
CA LYS A 91 20.82 4.43 -13.22
C LYS A 91 21.80 3.26 -13.23
N ARG A 92 21.99 2.67 -14.42
CA ARG A 92 22.83 1.50 -14.66
C ARG A 92 24.22 1.88 -15.14
#